data_AF-A0A2V7SJI0-F1
#
_entry.id   AF-A0A2V7SJI0-F1
#
_cell.length_a   1.000
_cell.length_b   1.000
_cell.length_c   1.000
_cell.angle_alpha   90.00
_cell.angle_beta   90.00
_cell.angle_gamma   90.00
#
_symmetry.space_group_name_H-M   'P 1'
#
loop_
_entity.id
_entity.type
_entity.pdbx_description
1 polymer ?
#
loop_
_entity_poly.entity_id
_entity_poly.type
_entity_poly.pdbx_seq_one_letter_code
_entity_poly.pdbx_strand_id
1 'polypeptide(L)'
;MQFMWADTLLAVERAHLVRLIVWSGSSLLVGSTLLGLMRLRGHRSALLDHFGLQTAAWGALALALALARLQRLMLRDLAGATRLDRFVWLNIGLDVGYVMVGFTLLLFGWRSVRRLGLVGAGLAVVVQGSALALLHLVLASQISR
;
A
#
# COMPACT_ATOMS: atom_id res chain seq x y z
N MET A 1 4.64 28.18 4.60
CA MET A 1 5.66 27.13 4.80
C MET A 1 6.21 27.32 6.20
N GLN A 2 5.72 26.54 7.17
CA GLN A 2 6.34 26.51 8.50
C GLN A 2 7.74 25.91 8.38
N PHE A 3 8.71 26.51 9.07
CA PHE A 3 10.08 26.00 9.12
C PHE A 3 10.10 24.70 9.92
N MET A 4 9.98 23.57 9.23
CA MET A 4 10.17 22.25 9.85
C MET A 4 11.66 21.90 9.79
N TRP A 5 12.27 21.68 10.96
CA TRP A 5 13.68 21.33 11.08
C TRP A 5 13.97 19.96 10.44
N ALA A 6 15.16 19.81 9.86
CA ALA A 6 15.56 18.61 9.13
C ALA A 6 15.45 17.32 9.98
N ASP A 7 15.70 17.42 11.28
CA ASP A 7 15.58 16.30 12.22
C ASP A 7 14.13 15.88 12.45
N THR A 8 13.21 16.85 12.49
CA THR A 8 11.76 16.59 12.61
C THR A 8 11.22 15.93 11.34
N LEU A 9 11.66 16.38 10.17
CA LEU A 9 11.31 15.75 8.88
C LEU A 9 11.80 14.31 8.82
N LEU A 10 13.04 14.05 9.26
CA LEU A 10 13.62 12.72 9.29
C LEU A 10 12.85 11.79 10.23
N ALA A 11 12.47 12.28 11.42
CA ALA A 11 11.67 11.52 12.39
C ALA A 11 10.29 11.16 11.85
N VAL A 12 9.62 12.09 11.17
CA VAL A 12 8.31 11.88 10.52
C VAL A 12 8.43 10.86 9.37
N GLU A 13 9.44 10.98 8.50
CA GLU A 13 9.65 10.03 7.40
C GLU A 13 9.95 8.61 7.94
N ARG A 14 10.74 8.50 9.01
CA ARG A 14 11.02 7.23 9.68
C ARG A 14 9.75 6.61 10.29
N ALA A 15 8.94 7.40 10.98
CA ALA A 15 7.70 6.92 11.59
C ALA A 15 6.71 6.42 10.52
N HIS A 16 6.60 7.14 9.40
CA HIS A 16 5.79 6.71 8.26
C HIS A 16 6.31 5.40 7.66
N LEU A 17 7.62 5.25 7.47
CA LEU A 17 8.20 4.01 6.93
C LEU A 17 8.00 2.82 7.86
N VAL A 18 8.09 3.00 9.18
CA VAL A 18 7.76 1.93 10.14
C VAL A 18 6.30 1.51 9.99
N ARG A 19 5.36 2.46 9.89
CA ARG A 19 3.93 2.14 9.65
C ARG A 19 3.74 1.38 8.34
N LEU A 20 4.42 1.79 7.28
CA LEU A 20 4.38 1.13 5.98
C LEU A 20 4.93 -0.30 6.04
N ILE A 21 6.05 -0.51 6.74
CA ILE A 21 6.64 -1.84 6.97
C ILE A 21 5.69 -2.74 7.75
N VAL A 22 5.10 -2.23 8.84
CA VAL A 22 4.14 -2.98 9.66
C VAL A 22 2.92 -3.37 8.82
N TRP A 23 2.32 -2.42 8.09
CA TRP A 23 1.17 -2.70 7.24
C TRP A 23 1.48 -3.73 6.14
N SER A 24 2.61 -3.53 5.44
CA SER A 24 3.01 -4.39 4.33
C SER A 24 3.41 -5.79 4.82
N GLY A 25 4.09 -5.88 5.96
CA GLY A 25 4.42 -7.14 6.63
C GLY A 25 3.18 -7.90 7.10
N SER A 26 2.23 -7.21 7.74
CA SER A 26 0.95 -7.81 8.12
C SER A 26 0.15 -8.28 6.90
N SER A 27 0.11 -7.49 5.83
CA SER A 27 -0.55 -7.88 4.57
C SER A 27 0.09 -9.11 3.95
N LEU A 28 1.41 -9.16 3.88
CA LEU A 28 2.15 -10.32 3.40
C LEU A 28 1.85 -11.57 4.22
N LEU A 29 1.87 -11.46 5.55
CA LEU A 29 1.55 -12.56 6.45
C LEU A 29 0.11 -13.03 6.27
N VAL A 30 -0.86 -12.12 6.32
CA VAL A 30 -2.29 -12.46 6.17
C VAL A 30 -2.56 -13.13 4.82
N GLY A 31 -2.05 -12.57 3.72
CA GLY A 31 -2.20 -13.15 2.38
C GLY A 31 -1.57 -14.55 2.29
N SER A 32 -0.36 -14.72 2.83
CA SER A 32 0.35 -16.01 2.81
C SER A 32 -0.32 -17.06 3.69
N THR A 33 -0.77 -16.68 4.88
CA THR A 33 -1.51 -17.56 5.79
C THR A 33 -2.85 -17.98 5.17
N LEU A 34 -3.57 -17.06 4.53
CA LEU A 34 -4.82 -17.38 3.84
C LEU A 34 -4.60 -18.42 2.74
N LEU A 35 -3.59 -18.23 1.89
CA LEU A 35 -3.22 -19.19 0.84
C LEU A 35 -2.77 -20.54 1.43
N GLY A 36 -1.98 -20.52 2.50
CA GLY A 36 -1.54 -21.73 3.20
C GLY A 36 -2.72 -22.52 3.76
N LEU A 37 -3.65 -21.85 4.43
CA LEU A 37 -4.85 -22.47 4.98
C LEU A 37 -5.77 -23.04 3.91
N MET A 38 -5.94 -22.35 2.78
CA MET A 38 -6.74 -22.87 1.64
C MET A 38 -6.12 -24.15 1.07
N ARG A 39 -4.79 -24.18 0.89
CA ARG A 39 -4.07 -25.38 0.43
C ARG A 39 -4.17 -26.55 1.40
N LEU A 40 -4.01 -26.29 2.70
CA LEU A 40 -4.09 -27.31 3.76
C LEU A 40 -5.50 -27.88 3.89
N ARG A 41 -6.54 -27.06 3.70
CA ARG A 41 -7.95 -27.49 3.80
C ARG A 41 -8.51 -28.06 2.49
N GLY A 42 -7.74 -28.08 1.40
CA GLY A 42 -8.19 -28.57 0.09
C GLY A 42 -9.35 -27.78 -0.53
N HIS A 43 -9.72 -26.62 0.02
CA HIS A 43 -10.81 -25.80 -0.49
C HIS A 43 -10.31 -24.91 -1.62
N ARG A 44 -10.84 -25.08 -2.83
CA ARG A 44 -10.50 -24.27 -4.01
C ARG A 44 -11.55 -23.19 -4.23
N SER A 45 -11.38 -22.03 -3.59
CA SER A 45 -12.17 -20.83 -3.90
C SER A 45 -11.32 -19.87 -4.70
N ALA A 46 -11.64 -19.71 -5.99
CA ALA A 46 -10.93 -18.77 -6.87
C ALA A 46 -10.90 -17.34 -6.30
N LEU A 47 -11.94 -16.93 -5.55
CA LEU A 47 -11.97 -15.63 -4.89
C LEU A 47 -10.85 -15.48 -3.86
N LEU A 48 -10.77 -16.42 -2.93
CA LEU A 48 -9.82 -16.37 -1.82
C LEU A 48 -8.39 -16.62 -2.30
N ASP A 49 -8.20 -17.45 -3.33
CA ASP A 49 -6.89 -17.68 -3.94
C ASP A 49 -6.36 -16.39 -4.59
N HIS A 50 -7.16 -15.72 -5.42
CA HIS A 50 -6.73 -14.48 -6.06
C HIS A 50 -6.60 -13.32 -5.06
N PHE A 51 -7.49 -13.23 -4.07
CA PHE A 51 -7.38 -12.23 -3.00
C PHE A 51 -6.11 -12.44 -2.16
N GLY A 52 -5.85 -13.67 -1.72
CA GLY A 52 -4.67 -14.01 -0.93
C GLY A 52 -3.38 -13.78 -1.71
N LEU A 53 -3.34 -14.18 -2.98
CA LEU A 53 -2.18 -13.97 -3.86
C LEU A 53 -1.91 -12.49 -4.09
N GLN A 54 -2.93 -11.69 -4.42
CA GLN A 54 -2.78 -10.25 -4.60
C GLN A 54 -2.35 -9.57 -3.29
N THR A 55 -2.97 -9.92 -2.17
CA THR A 55 -2.63 -9.37 -0.85
C THR A 55 -1.18 -9.68 -0.47
N ALA A 56 -0.74 -10.92 -0.68
CA ALA A 56 0.64 -11.32 -0.43
C ALA A 56 1.62 -10.63 -1.38
N ALA A 57 1.33 -10.60 -2.68
CA ALA A 57 2.20 -9.98 -3.68
C ALA A 57 2.37 -8.47 -3.45
N TRP A 58 1.27 -7.75 -3.21
CA TRP A 58 1.30 -6.33 -2.90
C TRP A 58 1.98 -6.05 -1.56
N GLY A 59 1.69 -6.87 -0.53
CA GLY A 59 2.38 -6.79 0.76
C GLY A 59 3.89 -6.97 0.63
N ALA A 60 4.34 -7.97 -0.13
CA ALA A 60 5.77 -8.19 -0.39
C ALA A 60 6.42 -7.02 -1.15
N LEU A 61 5.77 -6.54 -2.21
CA LEU A 61 6.29 -5.44 -3.03
C LEU A 61 6.40 -4.15 -2.22
N ALA A 62 5.35 -3.77 -1.51
CA ALA A 62 5.33 -2.59 -0.66
C ALA A 62 6.35 -2.69 0.47
N LEU A 63 6.51 -3.86 1.08
CA LEU A 63 7.50 -4.11 2.12
C LEU A 63 8.93 -3.95 1.57
N ALA A 64 9.22 -4.52 0.40
CA ALA A 64 10.54 -4.41 -0.23
C ALA A 64 10.88 -2.94 -0.55
N LEU A 65 9.93 -2.19 -1.09
CA LEU A 65 10.09 -0.76 -1.36
C LEU A 65 10.29 0.06 -0.07
N ALA A 66 9.54 -0.25 0.99
CA ALA A 66 9.65 0.41 2.28
C ALA A 66 11.02 0.17 2.92
N LEU A 67 11.53 -1.07 2.88
CA LEU A 67 12.85 -1.42 3.38
C LEU A 67 13.97 -0.76 2.56
N ALA A 68 13.87 -0.77 1.23
CA ALA A 68 14.81 -0.09 0.36
C ALA A 68 14.86 1.43 0.62
N ARG A 69 13.70 2.03 0.92
CA ARG A 69 13.61 3.44 1.29
C ARG A 69 14.15 3.71 2.68
N LEU A 70 13.98 2.77 3.62
CA LEU A 70 14.57 2.84 4.96
C LEU A 70 16.10 2.91 4.90
N GLN A 71 16.73 2.14 4.01
CA GLN A 71 18.18 2.16 3.79
C GLN A 71 18.70 3.48 3.17
N ARG A 72 17.81 4.26 2.56
CA ARG A 72 18.13 5.54 1.88
C ARG A 72 17.67 6.76 2.69
N LEU A 73 17.31 6.61 3.97
CA LEU A 73 17.06 7.77 4.83
C LEU A 73 18.36 8.57 4.99
N MET A 74 18.29 9.84 4.65
CA MET A 74 19.32 10.83 4.92
C MET A 74 18.65 12.16 5.26
N LEU A 75 19.34 13.03 5.99
CA LEU A 75 18.89 14.40 6.21
C LEU A 75 18.70 15.06 4.84
N ARG A 76 17.50 15.62 4.61
CA ARG A 76 17.17 16.33 3.37
C ARG A 76 17.22 17.82 3.62
N ASP A 77 17.88 18.51 2.69
CA ASP A 77 17.83 19.97 2.60
C ASP A 77 16.44 20.44 2.12
N LEU A 78 16.15 21.73 2.21
CA LEU A 78 14.84 22.33 1.90
C LEU A 78 14.33 21.96 0.50
N ALA A 79 15.22 21.92 -0.50
CA ALA A 79 14.90 21.49 -1.87
C ALA A 79 14.53 19.99 -1.92
N GLY A 80 15.15 19.17 -1.08
CA GLY A 80 14.82 17.75 -0.89
C GLY A 80 13.45 17.56 -0.23
N ALA A 81 13.09 18.42 0.73
CA ALA A 81 11.77 18.40 1.38
C ALA A 81 10.64 18.75 0.40
N THR A 82 10.82 19.75 -0.47
CA THR A 82 9.81 20.10 -1.49
C THR A 82 9.65 19.03 -2.56
N ARG A 83 10.75 18.36 -2.94
CA ARG A 83 10.70 17.24 -3.88
C ARG A 83 10.01 16.02 -3.26
N LEU A 84 10.24 15.76 -1.97
CA LEU A 84 9.53 14.73 -1.22
C LEU A 84 8.03 15.02 -1.19
N ASP A 85 7.62 16.24 -0.85
CA ASP A 85 6.21 16.62 -0.77
C ASP A 85 5.47 16.39 -2.11
N ARG A 86 6.03 16.86 -3.23
CA ARG A 86 5.49 16.59 -4.57
C ARG A 86 5.42 15.09 -4.88
N PHE A 87 6.44 14.33 -4.48
CA PHE A 87 6.48 12.89 -4.68
C PHE A 87 5.41 12.17 -3.85
N VAL A 88 5.16 12.60 -2.62
CA VAL A 88 4.08 12.07 -1.77
C VAL A 88 2.73 12.34 -2.41
N TRP A 89 2.47 13.56 -2.88
CA TRP A 89 1.24 13.89 -3.61
C TRP A 89 1.04 13.07 -4.88
N LEU A 90 2.11 12.84 -5.65
CA LEU A 90 2.07 11.96 -6.81
C LEU A 90 1.68 10.52 -6.42
N ASN A 91 2.26 9.99 -5.34
CA ASN A 91 1.92 8.65 -4.85
C ASN A 91 0.48 8.58 -4.34
N ILE A 92 -0.01 9.60 -3.64
CA ILE A 92 -1.44 9.67 -3.22
C ILE A 92 -2.35 9.60 -4.45
N GLY A 93 -2.05 10.38 -5.50
CA GLY A 93 -2.83 10.35 -6.74
C GLY A 93 -2.79 8.97 -7.43
N LEU A 94 -1.62 8.33 -7.44
CA LEU A 94 -1.43 6.99 -7.99
C LEU A 94 -2.23 5.94 -7.19
N ASP A 95 -2.22 6.01 -5.87
CA ASP A 95 -2.97 5.11 -4.99
C ASP A 95 -4.48 5.24 -5.20
N VAL A 96 -4.99 6.47 -5.32
CA VAL A 96 -6.40 6.71 -5.68
C VAL A 96 -6.71 6.11 -7.04
N GLY A 97 -5.80 6.24 -8.01
CA GLY A 97 -5.89 5.58 -9.32
C GLY A 97 -5.99 4.05 -9.19
N TYR A 98 -5.13 3.44 -8.37
CA TYR A 98 -5.19 2.00 -8.10
C TYR A 98 -6.51 1.58 -7.47
N VAL A 99 -7.04 2.35 -6.52
CA VAL A 99 -8.36 2.09 -5.91
C VAL A 99 -9.46 2.12 -6.98
N MET A 100 -9.45 3.09 -7.89
CA MET A 100 -10.42 3.17 -8.99
C MET A 100 -10.31 1.98 -9.95
N VAL A 101 -9.09 1.54 -10.26
CA VAL A 101 -8.86 0.33 -11.07
C VAL A 101 -9.38 -0.91 -10.34
N GLY A 102 -9.10 -1.04 -9.04
CA GLY A 102 -9.61 -2.13 -8.20
C GLY A 102 -11.14 -2.17 -8.17
N PHE A 103 -11.80 -1.01 -8.03
CA PHE A 103 -13.25 -0.89 -8.12
C PHE A 103 -13.78 -1.28 -9.50
N THR A 104 -13.10 -0.87 -10.56
CA THR A 104 -13.47 -1.26 -11.94
C THR A 104 -13.40 -2.77 -12.13
N LEU A 105 -12.32 -3.41 -11.65
CA LEU A 105 -12.16 -4.86 -11.69
C LEU A 105 -13.23 -5.57 -10.85
N LEU A 106 -13.57 -5.02 -9.67
CA LEU A 106 -14.60 -5.56 -8.80
C LEU A 106 -15.98 -5.48 -9.46
N LEU A 107 -16.36 -4.32 -10.00
CA LEU A 107 -17.64 -4.10 -10.67
C LEU A 107 -17.76 -4.92 -11.96
N PHE A 108 -16.71 -4.95 -12.78
CA PHE A 108 -16.71 -5.69 -14.04
C PHE A 108 -16.68 -7.21 -13.81
N GLY A 109 -15.90 -7.65 -12.82
CA GLY A 109 -15.85 -9.05 -12.38
C GLY A 109 -17.17 -9.56 -11.81
N TRP A 110 -17.88 -8.71 -11.06
CA TRP A 110 -19.19 -9.03 -10.48
C TRP A 110 -20.34 -8.97 -11.49
N ARG A 111 -20.41 -7.88 -12.26
CA ARG A 111 -21.55 -7.58 -13.14
C ARG A 111 -21.48 -8.32 -14.47
N SER A 112 -20.31 -8.40 -15.09
CA SER A 112 -20.17 -8.84 -16.49
C SER A 112 -19.61 -10.24 -16.63
N VAL A 113 -18.57 -10.57 -15.85
CA VAL A 113 -17.81 -11.83 -16.06
C VAL A 113 -18.21 -12.94 -15.09
N ARG A 114 -18.90 -12.59 -13.98
CA ARG A 114 -19.25 -13.50 -12.85
C ARG A 114 -18.08 -14.38 -12.37
N ARG A 115 -16.84 -13.93 -12.58
CA ARG A 115 -15.63 -14.63 -12.15
C ARG A 115 -15.23 -14.13 -10.78
N LEU A 116 -15.52 -14.94 -9.76
CA LEU A 116 -15.23 -14.66 -8.37
C LEU A 116 -13.75 -14.37 -8.10
N GLY A 117 -12.83 -14.92 -8.91
CA GLY A 117 -11.41 -14.60 -8.84
C GLY A 117 -11.06 -13.15 -9.17
N LEU A 118 -11.76 -12.55 -10.14
CA LEU A 118 -11.56 -11.16 -10.54
C LEU A 118 -12.08 -10.19 -9.48
N VAL A 119 -13.17 -10.58 -8.81
CA VAL A 119 -13.72 -9.87 -7.65
C VAL A 119 -12.73 -9.92 -6.47
N GLY A 120 -12.16 -11.09 -6.18
CA GLY A 120 -11.13 -11.24 -5.13
C GLY A 120 -9.89 -10.40 -5.41
N ALA A 121 -9.42 -10.36 -6.66
CA ALA A 121 -8.31 -9.50 -7.05
C ALA A 121 -8.64 -8.01 -6.92
N GLY A 122 -9.81 -7.58 -7.41
CA GLY A 122 -10.27 -6.19 -7.28
C GLY A 122 -10.39 -5.75 -5.82
N LEU A 123 -10.95 -6.60 -4.96
CA LEU A 123 -11.08 -6.32 -3.53
C LEU A 123 -9.71 -6.15 -2.86
N ALA A 124 -8.75 -7.03 -3.17
CA ALA A 124 -7.39 -6.91 -2.64
C ALA A 124 -6.74 -5.59 -3.07
N VAL A 125 -6.87 -5.20 -4.34
CA VAL A 125 -6.33 -3.93 -4.87
C VAL A 125 -6.98 -2.72 -4.18
N VAL A 126 -8.30 -2.73 -3.99
CA VAL A 126 -9.01 -1.64 -3.28
C VAL A 126 -8.52 -1.51 -1.85
N VAL A 127 -8.43 -2.62 -1.11
CA VAL A 127 -7.97 -2.61 0.29
C VAL A 127 -6.53 -2.12 0.39
N GLN A 128 -5.63 -2.61 -0.46
CA GLN A 128 -4.22 -2.21 -0.46
C GLN A 128 -4.04 -0.75 -0.88
N GLY A 129 -4.67 -0.33 -1.99
CA GLY A 129 -4.60 1.05 -2.47
C GLY A 129 -5.17 2.05 -1.45
N SER A 130 -6.27 1.69 -0.76
CA SER A 130 -6.87 2.57 0.25
C SER A 130 -5.96 2.75 1.47
N ALA A 131 -5.35 1.66 1.95
CA ALA A 131 -4.43 1.72 3.08
C ALA A 131 -3.16 2.53 2.75
N LEU A 132 -2.59 2.34 1.56
CA LEU A 132 -1.44 3.13 1.09
C LEU A 132 -1.79 4.61 0.95
N ALA A 133 -2.94 4.93 0.34
CA ALA A 133 -3.42 6.31 0.22
C ALA A 133 -3.56 6.98 1.60
N LEU A 134 -4.14 6.29 2.58
CA LEU A 134 -4.27 6.81 3.95
C LEU A 134 -2.91 7.03 4.62
N LEU A 135 -1.97 6.11 4.47
CA LEU A 135 -0.62 6.26 5.04
C LEU A 135 0.11 7.45 4.42
N HIS A 136 0.02 7.64 3.09
CA HIS A 136 0.61 8.78 2.41
C HIS A 136 -0.10 10.09 2.77
N LEU A 137 -1.43 10.09 2.93
CA LEU A 137 -2.19 11.26 3.36
C LEU A 137 -1.81 11.68 4.79
N VAL A 138 -1.61 10.72 5.71
CA VAL A 138 -1.11 11.00 7.05
C VAL A 138 0.26 11.66 6.99
N LEU A 139 1.18 11.15 6.17
CA LEU A 139 2.50 11.77 5.97
C LEU A 139 2.37 13.20 5.42
N ALA A 140 1.56 13.41 4.38
CA ALA A 140 1.32 14.72 3.79
C ALA A 140 0.75 15.72 4.82
N SER A 141 -0.20 15.26 5.66
CA SER A 141 -0.78 16.09 6.72
C SER A 141 0.23 16.49 7.81
N GLN A 142 1.24 15.66 8.04
CA GLN A 142 2.32 15.93 9.01
C GLN A 142 3.39 16.86 8.44
N ILE A 143 3.65 16.82 7.12
CA ILE A 143 4.57 17.73 6.43
C ILE A 143 3.94 19.13 6.25
N SER A 144 2.61 19.20 6.10
CA SER A 144 1.89 20.46 5.90
C SER A 144 1.65 21.26 7.19
N ARG A 145 1.87 20.67 8.38
CA ARG A 145 1.78 21.34 9.69
C ARG A 145 3.13 21.88 10.13
#